data_AF-A0A3N5JS52-F1
#
_entry.id   AF-A0A3N5JS52-F1
#
_cell.length_a   1.000
_cell.length_b   1.000
_cell.length_c   1.000
_cell.angle_alpha   90.00
_cell.angle_beta   90.00
_cell.angle_gamma   90.00
#
_symmetry.space_group_name_H-M   'P 1'
#
loop_
_entity.id
_entity.type
_entity.pdbx_description
1 polymer ?
#
loop_
_entity_poly.entity_id
_entity_poly.type
_entity_poly.pdbx_seq_one_letter_code
_entity_poly.pdbx_strand_id
1 'polypeptide(L)'
;MERRLNYGLTSITPYSHSLCILVKEIDSMKTLVLMVLFVSLSLAQDYDTYFTRTTMRVDYYHIGTKGQEQITLDKVYEENVWPGSRVNLLDTLNLGDCLVKVSDLQTNTLLYSRGYSTVFGEWQTTDEALNGTWRTFQETVRFPFPKRKVIVSISRRDKFVGAGEVIAFREIFSAVINPADPTVVNRERRKNKFALFDIMINGPAENKVDILILGDGYAAADMEKFRTDATHFTDQLFSTQPFKKHKQDFNVRAMEVISDDSGIDIPDKNVWKKTALGTMYNTFGSARYVLTEENRALRDIADAAPYDFLTILVNDNRYGGGGIFNLYTTCFTKPAKAGQEWEMDYVYVHEFGHCFGGLGDEYYSSQVSYVDFYPKGVEPWEPNVTRTNTKENLKWRSFVHSDTPIPTPWKKAAYDSIEALRGKLDRLAPEYYDRRAGLLKSSNDILKDPQWVGRVGAFEGSGYTSKEMYRPALDCKMFALNPVDFDPVCAAAIERMIELYAT
;
A
#
# COMPACT_ATOMS: atom_id res chain seq x y z
N MET A 1 -37.10 45.28 -76.61
CA MET A 1 -36.80 45.18 -75.16
C MET A 1 -37.13 43.76 -74.73
N GLU A 2 -36.39 42.78 -75.26
CA GLU A 2 -35.15 42.19 -74.69
C GLU A 2 -35.39 41.49 -73.33
N ARG A 3 -35.16 40.19 -73.15
CA ARG A 3 -34.84 39.05 -74.01
C ARG A 3 -35.30 37.79 -73.24
N ARG A 4 -36.10 36.93 -73.87
CA ARG A 4 -36.25 35.49 -73.53
C ARG A 4 -35.36 34.69 -74.47
N LEU A 5 -34.64 33.69 -73.97
CA LEU A 5 -34.04 32.54 -74.69
C LEU A 5 -33.80 31.46 -73.60
N ASN A 6 -34.60 30.40 -73.47
CA ASN A 6 -34.63 29.11 -74.21
C ASN A 6 -33.28 28.37 -74.30
N TYR A 7 -33.25 27.12 -73.82
CA TYR A 7 -32.75 25.85 -74.39
C TYR A 7 -32.53 24.87 -73.20
N GLY A 8 -32.97 23.61 -73.16
CA GLY A 8 -33.68 22.72 -74.07
C GLY A 8 -33.83 21.36 -73.34
N LEU A 9 -34.99 20.72 -73.51
CA LEU A 9 -35.25 19.33 -73.11
C LEU A 9 -34.83 18.41 -74.25
N THR A 10 -34.21 17.25 -73.95
CA THR A 10 -34.63 15.94 -74.48
C THR A 10 -33.92 14.76 -73.80
N SER A 11 -34.76 13.91 -73.19
CA SER A 11 -34.73 12.45 -72.95
C SER A 11 -33.46 11.62 -73.23
N ILE A 12 -33.13 10.71 -72.30
CA ILE A 12 -33.10 9.24 -72.49
C ILE A 12 -33.06 8.56 -71.09
N THR A 13 -34.01 7.67 -70.82
CA THR A 13 -33.94 6.59 -69.81
C THR A 13 -33.65 5.26 -70.53
N PRO A 14 -33.41 4.11 -69.87
CA PRO A 14 -32.84 3.83 -68.53
C PRO A 14 -31.69 2.80 -68.62
N TYR A 15 -30.82 2.64 -67.62
CA TYR A 15 -30.27 1.31 -67.31
C TYR A 15 -29.90 1.22 -65.83
N SER A 16 -30.69 0.40 -65.14
CA SER A 16 -30.48 -0.13 -63.81
C SER A 16 -29.25 -1.03 -63.74
N HIS A 17 -28.80 -1.29 -62.51
CA HIS A 17 -27.83 -2.30 -62.08
C HIS A 17 -26.35 -1.94 -62.24
N SER A 18 -25.80 -1.22 -61.24
CA SER A 18 -24.42 -1.40 -60.73
C SER A 18 -24.08 -0.57 -59.49
N LEU A 19 -25.00 0.22 -58.93
CA LEU A 19 -24.79 0.88 -57.62
C LEU A 19 -25.23 -0.03 -56.46
N CYS A 20 -24.47 -1.10 -56.20
CA CYS A 20 -24.55 -1.80 -54.90
C CYS A 20 -23.22 -2.46 -54.47
N ILE A 21 -22.10 -2.14 -55.11
CA ILE A 21 -20.80 -2.77 -54.81
C ILE A 21 -19.75 -1.77 -54.27
N LEU A 22 -19.96 -0.45 -54.41
CA LEU A 22 -18.98 0.56 -53.98
C LEU A 22 -19.19 1.16 -52.57
N VAL A 23 -20.05 0.56 -51.74
CA VAL A 23 -20.19 0.93 -50.31
C VAL A 23 -19.66 -0.17 -49.37
N LYS A 24 -19.21 -1.31 -49.91
CA LYS A 24 -18.66 -2.42 -49.11
C LYS A 24 -17.13 -2.43 -48.98
N GLU A 25 -16.40 -1.56 -49.69
CA GLU A 25 -14.93 -1.53 -49.62
C GLU A 25 -14.36 -0.41 -48.71
N ILE A 26 -15.19 0.52 -48.23
CA ILE A 26 -14.74 1.59 -47.32
C ILE A 26 -14.84 1.19 -45.83
N ASP A 27 -15.62 0.15 -45.48
CA ASP A 27 -15.66 -0.42 -44.12
C ASP A 27 -14.58 -1.47 -43.84
N SER A 28 -14.02 -2.09 -44.89
CA SER A 28 -12.91 -3.05 -44.74
C SER A 28 -11.56 -2.36 -44.48
N MET A 29 -11.40 -1.09 -44.85
CA MET A 29 -10.17 -0.33 -44.61
C MET A 29 -10.13 0.35 -43.22
N LYS A 30 -11.27 0.56 -42.56
CA LYS A 30 -11.30 1.01 -41.15
C LYS A 30 -11.05 -0.11 -40.16
N THR A 31 -11.32 -1.35 -40.56
CA THR A 31 -11.07 -2.54 -39.74
C THR A 31 -9.62 -3.04 -39.86
N LEU A 32 -8.89 -2.64 -40.92
CA LEU A 32 -7.49 -3.02 -41.13
C LEU A 32 -6.46 -1.99 -40.60
N VAL A 33 -6.87 -0.74 -40.33
CA VAL A 33 -6.00 0.29 -39.71
C VAL A 33 -6.14 0.33 -38.18
N LEU A 34 -7.13 -0.36 -37.61
CA LEU A 34 -7.28 -0.55 -36.16
C LEU A 34 -6.66 -1.87 -35.65
N MET A 35 -5.81 -2.51 -36.46
CA MET A 35 -5.07 -3.73 -36.12
C MET A 35 -3.56 -3.55 -36.32
N VAL A 36 -3.06 -2.33 -36.12
CA VAL A 36 -1.63 -2.02 -35.91
C VAL A 36 -1.44 -1.29 -34.55
N LEU A 37 -2.43 -1.42 -33.65
CA LEU A 37 -2.28 -1.06 -32.25
C LEU A 37 -1.65 -2.24 -31.51
N PHE A 38 -0.35 -2.12 -31.26
CA PHE A 38 0.38 -2.79 -30.18
C PHE A 38 0.02 -4.26 -29.96
N VAL A 39 0.42 -5.12 -30.89
CA VAL A 39 1.04 -6.36 -30.43
C VAL A 39 2.41 -5.97 -29.91
N SER A 40 2.43 -5.37 -28.72
CA SER A 40 3.56 -5.51 -27.83
C SER A 40 3.60 -7.02 -27.59
N LEU A 41 4.41 -7.73 -28.36
CA LEU A 41 4.98 -8.97 -27.87
C LEU A 41 5.70 -8.54 -26.59
N SER A 42 5.00 -8.59 -25.47
CA SER A 42 5.59 -8.67 -24.14
C SER A 42 6.33 -10.00 -24.14
N LEU A 43 7.46 -10.04 -24.85
CA LEU A 43 8.53 -10.94 -24.50
C LEU A 43 8.74 -10.66 -23.03
N ALA A 44 8.45 -11.65 -22.17
CA ALA A 44 8.75 -11.57 -20.76
C ALA A 44 10.15 -10.96 -20.65
N GLN A 45 10.24 -9.81 -19.99
CA GLN A 45 11.49 -9.07 -19.98
C GLN A 45 12.52 -9.95 -19.30
N ASP A 46 13.51 -10.41 -20.06
CA ASP A 46 14.53 -11.30 -19.54
C ASP A 46 15.34 -10.56 -18.47
N TYR A 47 15.16 -10.98 -17.20
CA TYR A 47 15.84 -10.40 -16.06
C TYR A 47 17.35 -10.35 -16.27
N ASP A 48 17.92 -11.48 -16.71
CA ASP A 48 19.37 -11.63 -16.85
C ASP A 48 19.93 -10.82 -18.03
N THR A 49 19.09 -10.29 -18.92
CA THR A 49 19.55 -9.31 -19.93
C THR A 49 19.86 -7.96 -19.29
N TYR A 50 19.03 -7.47 -18.36
CA TYR A 50 19.09 -6.10 -17.86
C TYR A 50 19.67 -5.96 -16.46
N PHE A 51 19.54 -6.98 -15.62
CA PHE A 51 19.82 -6.92 -14.20
C PHE A 51 20.85 -7.96 -13.77
N THR A 52 21.55 -7.65 -12.69
CA THR A 52 22.33 -8.62 -11.91
C THR A 52 21.48 -9.12 -10.74
N ARG A 53 22.01 -10.07 -9.96
CA ARG A 53 21.29 -10.65 -8.81
C ARG A 53 21.40 -9.84 -7.52
N THR A 54 22.07 -8.68 -7.53
CA THR A 54 22.12 -7.77 -6.37
C THR A 54 21.01 -6.73 -6.44
N THR A 55 20.84 -5.96 -5.38
CA THR A 55 19.82 -4.89 -5.27
C THR A 55 20.47 -3.53 -5.47
N MET A 56 19.83 -2.66 -6.27
CA MET A 56 20.13 -1.23 -6.24
C MET A 56 19.17 -0.57 -5.25
N ARG A 57 19.73 0.09 -4.24
CA ARG A 57 19.00 0.95 -3.31
C ARG A 57 19.29 2.40 -3.65
N VAL A 58 18.24 3.20 -3.75
CA VAL A 58 18.33 4.65 -3.97
C VAL A 58 17.63 5.36 -2.81
N ASP A 59 18.43 6.06 -2.02
CA ASP A 59 17.97 6.93 -0.95
C ASP A 59 17.78 8.35 -1.48
N TYR A 60 16.71 9.01 -1.04
CA TYR A 60 16.39 10.37 -1.42
C TYR A 60 15.71 11.10 -0.25
N TYR A 61 15.65 12.42 -0.36
CA TYR A 61 14.86 13.26 0.55
C TYR A 61 13.60 13.74 -0.16
N HIS A 62 12.45 13.56 0.48
CA HIS A 62 11.17 14.15 0.09
C HIS A 62 10.93 15.39 0.96
N ILE A 63 10.95 16.55 0.32
CA ILE A 63 10.95 17.87 0.98
C ILE A 63 9.69 18.61 0.54
N GLY A 64 8.96 19.21 1.48
CA GLY A 64 7.79 19.98 1.09
C GLY A 64 6.89 20.47 2.21
N THR A 65 5.74 20.95 1.76
CA THR A 65 4.55 21.33 2.53
C THR A 65 3.36 20.51 2.01
N LYS A 66 2.11 20.83 2.39
CA LYS A 66 0.93 20.20 1.77
C LYS A 66 0.80 20.46 0.27
N GLY A 67 1.21 21.63 -0.22
CA GLY A 67 0.96 22.08 -1.60
C GLY A 67 2.19 22.14 -2.50
N GLN A 68 3.38 21.90 -1.95
CA GLN A 68 4.65 21.92 -2.68
C GLN A 68 5.47 20.72 -2.25
N GLU A 69 6.12 20.07 -3.22
CA GLU A 69 7.03 18.98 -2.96
C GLU A 69 8.20 19.00 -3.94
N GLN A 70 9.34 18.51 -3.48
CA GLN A 70 10.52 18.27 -4.26
C GLN A 70 11.22 17.03 -3.72
N ILE A 71 11.78 16.23 -4.62
CA ILE A 71 12.65 15.12 -4.25
C ILE A 71 14.09 15.46 -4.66
N THR A 72 15.04 15.10 -3.80
CA THR A 72 16.48 15.20 -4.08
C THR A 72 17.17 13.87 -3.85
N LEU A 73 18.10 13.51 -4.74
CA LEU A 73 18.92 12.30 -4.58
C LEU A 73 19.87 12.47 -3.39
N ASP A 74 19.94 11.47 -2.52
CA ASP A 74 20.86 11.42 -1.38
C ASP A 74 22.03 10.46 -1.67
N LYS A 75 21.75 9.16 -1.76
CA LYS A 75 22.77 8.11 -1.95
C LYS A 75 22.25 6.95 -2.78
N VAL A 76 23.17 6.28 -3.49
CA VAL A 76 22.90 5.05 -4.23
C VAL A 76 23.82 3.95 -3.71
N TYR A 77 23.28 2.77 -3.47
CA TYR A 77 23.99 1.61 -2.93
C TYR A 77 23.80 0.39 -3.83
N GLU A 78 24.83 -0.44 -3.90
CA GLU A 78 24.67 -1.85 -4.23
C GLU A 78 24.52 -2.65 -2.94
N GLU A 79 23.32 -3.12 -2.70
CA GLU A 79 22.97 -4.02 -1.60
C GLU A 79 23.23 -5.48 -1.96
N ASN A 80 22.95 -6.40 -1.04
CA ASN A 80 23.04 -7.84 -1.26
C ASN A 80 21.96 -8.34 -2.24
N VAL A 81 21.67 -9.63 -2.19
CA VAL A 81 20.81 -10.34 -3.16
C VAL A 81 19.45 -9.64 -3.32
N TRP A 82 18.99 -9.49 -4.57
CA TRP A 82 17.63 -9.07 -4.90
C TRP A 82 16.64 -10.18 -4.52
N PRO A 83 15.73 -9.91 -3.56
CA PRO A 83 14.79 -10.90 -3.05
C PRO A 83 13.51 -10.98 -3.88
N GLY A 84 13.08 -9.90 -4.52
CA GLY A 84 11.80 -9.87 -5.20
C GLY A 84 11.74 -10.69 -6.49
N SER A 85 10.54 -10.78 -7.06
CA SER A 85 10.31 -11.52 -8.30
C SER A 85 11.26 -11.10 -9.42
N ARG A 86 11.81 -12.10 -10.13
CA ARG A 86 12.58 -11.91 -11.36
C ARG A 86 11.73 -12.08 -12.63
N VAL A 87 10.43 -12.29 -12.46
CA VAL A 87 9.47 -12.48 -13.54
C VAL A 87 8.53 -11.28 -13.63
N ASN A 88 7.91 -10.91 -12.52
CA ASN A 88 6.92 -9.82 -12.45
C ASN A 88 7.60 -8.47 -12.16
N LEU A 89 8.44 -8.02 -13.09
CA LEU A 89 9.24 -6.79 -12.95
C LEU A 89 8.43 -5.50 -13.05
N LEU A 90 7.28 -5.54 -13.71
CA LEU A 90 6.41 -4.37 -13.90
C LEU A 90 5.18 -4.46 -12.99
N ASP A 91 4.90 -3.36 -12.29
CA ASP A 91 3.67 -3.20 -11.53
C ASP A 91 2.44 -3.09 -12.44
N THR A 92 1.50 -4.01 -12.25
CA THR A 92 0.19 -4.01 -12.92
C THR A 92 -0.98 -3.76 -11.97
N LEU A 93 -0.70 -3.62 -10.66
CA LEU A 93 -1.71 -3.46 -9.62
C LEU A 93 -2.15 -2.01 -9.45
N ASN A 94 -1.28 -1.05 -9.84
CA ASN A 94 -1.58 0.38 -9.78
C ASN A 94 -1.97 0.83 -8.35
N LEU A 95 -1.25 0.33 -7.33
CA LEU A 95 -1.41 0.70 -5.92
C LEU A 95 -0.39 1.77 -5.48
N GLY A 96 -0.62 2.40 -4.34
CA GLY A 96 0.24 3.44 -3.75
C GLY A 96 -0.04 4.85 -4.28
N ASP A 97 0.44 5.85 -3.55
CA ASP A 97 0.42 7.26 -3.97
C ASP A 97 1.67 7.64 -4.78
N CYS A 98 2.73 6.85 -4.70
CA CYS A 98 3.94 6.96 -5.50
C CYS A 98 4.20 5.72 -6.37
N LEU A 99 4.96 5.90 -7.45
CA LEU A 99 5.39 4.85 -8.36
C LEU A 99 6.85 5.08 -8.74
N VAL A 100 7.73 4.12 -8.44
CA VAL A 100 9.08 4.10 -9.00
C VAL A 100 9.06 3.44 -10.36
N LYS A 101 9.79 4.02 -11.33
CA LYS A 101 10.03 3.43 -12.64
C LYS A 101 11.53 3.48 -12.94
N VAL A 102 12.06 2.37 -13.42
CA VAL A 102 13.44 2.22 -13.85
C VAL A 102 13.43 1.91 -15.34
N SER A 103 14.02 2.77 -16.17
CA SER A 103 14.06 2.58 -17.61
C SER A 103 15.50 2.52 -18.12
N ASP A 104 15.76 1.74 -19.17
CA ASP A 104 17.06 1.77 -19.85
C ASP A 104 17.29 3.14 -20.47
N LEU A 105 18.47 3.74 -20.23
CA LEU A 105 18.78 5.09 -20.71
C LEU A 105 18.86 5.17 -22.25
N GLN A 106 19.32 4.11 -22.91
CA GLN A 106 19.56 4.12 -24.35
C GLN A 106 18.27 3.90 -25.15
N THR A 107 17.42 2.99 -24.68
CA THR A 107 16.20 2.60 -25.41
C THR A 107 14.92 3.20 -24.85
N ASN A 108 14.95 3.81 -23.65
CA ASN A 108 13.78 4.21 -22.87
C ASN A 108 12.82 3.05 -22.54
N THR A 109 13.25 1.81 -22.67
CA THR A 109 12.44 0.65 -22.29
C THR A 109 12.22 0.66 -20.78
N LEU A 110 10.97 0.62 -20.32
CA LEU A 110 10.65 0.44 -18.90
C LEU A 110 11.08 -0.96 -18.46
N LEU A 111 11.96 -1.02 -17.47
CA LEU A 111 12.60 -2.25 -17.02
C LEU A 111 12.04 -2.79 -15.70
N TYR A 112 11.59 -1.89 -14.82
CA TYR A 112 11.04 -2.22 -13.52
C TYR A 112 10.08 -1.12 -13.07
N SER A 113 8.99 -1.48 -12.39
CA SER A 113 8.15 -0.52 -11.68
C SER A 113 7.54 -1.12 -10.42
N ARG A 114 7.33 -0.26 -9.41
CA ARG A 114 6.62 -0.64 -8.18
C ARG A 114 5.93 0.54 -7.51
N GLY A 115 4.65 0.39 -7.20
CA GLY A 115 3.88 1.36 -6.42
C GLY A 115 4.27 1.31 -4.95
N TYR A 116 4.20 2.42 -4.23
CA TYR A 116 4.49 2.50 -2.80
C TYR A 116 3.85 3.75 -2.19
N SER A 117 3.88 3.83 -0.86
CA SER A 117 3.50 5.01 -0.11
C SER A 117 4.56 5.42 0.90
N THR A 118 4.45 6.65 1.42
CA THR A 118 5.52 7.25 2.21
C THR A 118 5.00 7.97 3.45
N VAL A 119 5.89 8.12 4.44
CA VAL A 119 5.63 8.92 5.64
C VAL A 119 5.33 10.37 5.27
N PHE A 120 6.03 10.93 4.26
CA PHE A 120 5.74 12.28 3.76
C PHE A 120 4.32 12.38 3.19
N GLY A 121 3.88 11.37 2.44
CA GLY A 121 2.54 11.32 1.85
C GLY A 121 1.43 11.41 2.89
N GLU A 122 1.57 10.69 4.01
CA GLU A 122 0.65 10.79 5.13
C GLU A 122 0.78 12.12 5.88
N TRP A 123 2.01 12.55 6.16
CA TRP A 123 2.28 13.82 6.86
C TRP A 123 1.63 15.02 6.16
N GLN A 124 1.59 15.03 4.83
CA GLN A 124 0.94 16.09 4.05
C GLN A 124 -0.58 16.22 4.29
N THR A 125 -1.20 15.23 4.93
CA THR A 125 -2.63 15.23 5.27
C THR A 125 -2.91 15.77 6.69
N THR A 126 -1.86 16.17 7.42
CA THR A 126 -1.93 16.68 8.81
C THR A 126 -2.14 18.20 8.88
N ASP A 127 -2.54 18.69 10.06
CA ASP A 127 -2.61 20.12 10.37
C ASP A 127 -1.25 20.82 10.26
N GLU A 128 -0.16 20.14 10.61
CA GLU A 128 1.19 20.71 10.54
C GLU A 128 1.56 21.10 9.10
N ALA A 129 1.29 20.20 8.14
CA ALA A 129 1.53 20.44 6.72
C ALA A 129 0.56 21.49 6.15
N LEU A 130 -0.71 21.48 6.60
CA LEU A 130 -1.74 22.46 6.26
C LEU A 130 -1.35 23.89 6.66
N ASN A 131 -0.67 24.04 7.79
CA ASN A 131 -0.17 25.33 8.29
C ASN A 131 1.05 25.86 7.52
N GLY A 132 1.47 25.18 6.44
CA GLY A 132 2.57 25.62 5.58
C GLY A 132 3.96 25.29 6.13
N THR A 133 4.05 24.43 7.13
CA THR A 133 5.33 23.95 7.68
C THR A 133 6.10 23.18 6.62
N TRP A 134 7.40 23.45 6.50
CA TRP A 134 8.29 22.65 5.66
C TRP A 134 8.88 21.50 6.47
N ARG A 135 8.81 20.29 5.94
CA ARG A 135 9.48 19.10 6.48
C ARG A 135 10.30 18.40 5.41
N THR A 136 11.15 17.50 5.88
CA THR A 136 12.02 16.66 5.05
C THR A 136 11.99 15.25 5.63
N PHE A 137 11.72 14.27 4.78
CA PHE A 137 11.73 12.86 5.13
C PHE A 137 12.76 12.15 4.27
N GLN A 138 13.51 11.23 4.86
CA GLN A 138 14.41 10.37 4.11
C GLN A 138 13.65 9.10 3.70
N GLU A 139 13.73 8.75 2.43
CA GLU A 139 12.97 7.66 1.83
C GLU A 139 13.88 6.82 0.92
N THR A 140 13.42 5.62 0.59
CA THR A 140 14.22 4.64 -0.16
C THR A 140 13.34 3.89 -1.16
N VAL A 141 13.84 3.75 -2.38
CA VAL A 141 13.35 2.75 -3.34
C VAL A 141 14.43 1.69 -3.59
N ARG A 142 14.00 0.43 -3.78
CA ARG A 142 14.86 -0.72 -4.07
C ARG A 142 14.36 -1.43 -5.31
N PHE A 143 15.28 -1.88 -6.15
CA PHE A 143 14.97 -2.61 -7.39
C PHE A 143 16.18 -3.48 -7.81
N PRO A 144 16.01 -4.44 -8.75
CA PRO A 144 17.12 -5.25 -9.24
C PRO A 144 18.27 -4.39 -9.78
N PHE A 145 19.51 -4.74 -9.46
CA PHE A 145 20.65 -3.91 -9.81
C PHE A 145 20.92 -3.92 -11.33
N PRO A 146 20.81 -2.79 -12.04
CA PRO A 146 20.94 -2.73 -13.49
C PRO A 146 22.39 -2.92 -13.97
N LYS A 147 22.55 -3.55 -15.14
CA LYS A 147 23.84 -3.75 -15.80
C LYS A 147 24.32 -2.52 -16.58
N ARG A 148 23.40 -1.61 -16.94
CA ARG A 148 23.63 -0.43 -17.79
C ARG A 148 23.04 0.82 -17.16
N LYS A 149 23.36 1.98 -17.72
CA LYS A 149 22.80 3.26 -17.25
C LYS A 149 21.27 3.22 -17.34
N VAL A 150 20.62 3.67 -16.29
CA VAL A 150 19.16 3.72 -16.19
C VAL A 150 18.69 5.12 -15.83
N ILE A 151 17.45 5.42 -16.20
CA ILE A 151 16.68 6.53 -15.66
C ILE A 151 15.84 5.97 -14.52
N VAL A 152 16.06 6.47 -13.31
CA VAL A 152 15.20 6.21 -12.16
C VAL A 152 14.29 7.41 -12.00
N SER A 153 12.98 7.19 -12.11
CA SER A 153 11.97 8.24 -11.93
C SER A 153 11.01 7.86 -10.81
N ILE A 154 10.56 8.86 -10.08
CA ILE A 154 9.49 8.76 -9.09
C ILE A 154 8.34 9.60 -9.60
N SER A 155 7.16 8.96 -9.69
CA SER A 155 5.92 9.62 -10.04
C SER A 155 4.96 9.60 -8.87
N ARG A 156 4.13 10.63 -8.77
CA ARG A 156 3.07 10.76 -7.79
C ARG A 156 1.70 10.69 -8.44
N ARG A 157 0.75 10.04 -7.79
CA ARG A 157 -0.61 9.91 -8.24
C ARG A 157 -1.30 11.27 -8.25
N ASP A 158 -1.93 11.62 -9.37
CA ASP A 158 -2.72 12.84 -9.49
C ASP A 158 -3.98 12.74 -8.62
N LYS A 159 -4.40 13.87 -8.04
CA LYS A 159 -5.62 13.96 -7.23
C LYS A 159 -6.85 14.22 -8.08
N PHE A 160 -6.71 14.52 -9.38
CA PHE A 160 -7.83 14.90 -10.24
C PHE A 160 -8.18 13.86 -11.29
N VAL A 161 -8.86 12.77 -10.91
CA VAL A 161 -9.56 11.95 -11.90
C VAL A 161 -10.91 11.47 -11.37
N GLY A 162 -11.95 11.60 -12.20
CA GLY A 162 -13.33 11.23 -11.88
C GLY A 162 -13.54 9.72 -11.79
N ALA A 163 -14.70 9.31 -11.25
CA ALA A 163 -15.06 7.91 -11.04
C ALA A 163 -14.97 7.10 -12.35
N GLY A 164 -14.03 6.15 -12.40
CA GLY A 164 -13.90 5.17 -13.50
C GLY A 164 -12.71 5.35 -14.44
N GLU A 165 -11.88 6.38 -14.26
CA GLU A 165 -10.64 6.55 -15.03
C GLU A 165 -9.41 6.19 -14.19
N VAL A 166 -8.36 5.66 -14.86
CA VAL A 166 -7.09 5.33 -14.21
C VAL A 166 -6.47 6.63 -13.71
N ILE A 167 -6.28 6.73 -12.39
CA ILE A 167 -5.64 7.89 -11.78
C ILE A 167 -4.22 7.99 -12.32
N ALA A 168 -3.93 9.06 -13.06
CA ALA A 168 -2.65 9.22 -13.75
C ALA A 168 -1.50 9.46 -12.76
N PHE A 169 -0.36 8.82 -12.97
CA PHE A 169 0.88 9.14 -12.26
C PHE A 169 1.63 10.23 -13.01
N ARG A 170 2.01 11.30 -12.30
CA ARG A 170 2.84 12.39 -12.80
C ARG A 170 4.26 12.27 -12.26
N GLU A 171 5.25 12.33 -13.13
CA GLU A 171 6.66 12.37 -12.71
C GLU A 171 6.95 13.64 -11.89
N ILE A 172 7.56 13.44 -10.71
CA ILE A 172 8.00 14.51 -9.80
C ILE A 172 9.52 14.50 -9.58
N PHE A 173 10.20 13.45 -10.02
CA PHE A 173 11.65 13.32 -9.94
C PHE A 173 12.18 12.35 -10.99
N SER A 174 13.38 12.63 -11.49
CA SER A 174 14.12 11.76 -12.39
C SER A 174 15.62 11.96 -12.22
N ALA A 175 16.38 10.86 -12.24
CA ALA A 175 17.83 10.87 -12.21
C ALA A 175 18.40 9.77 -13.10
N VAL A 176 19.50 10.09 -13.79
CA VAL A 176 20.28 9.09 -14.53
C VAL A 176 21.32 8.49 -13.59
N ILE A 177 21.29 7.17 -13.42
CA ILE A 177 22.24 6.44 -12.58
C ILE A 177 23.14 5.58 -13.48
N ASN A 178 24.45 5.73 -13.33
CA ASN A 178 25.43 4.85 -13.95
C ASN A 178 25.87 3.76 -12.94
N PRO A 179 25.40 2.51 -13.07
CA PRO A 179 25.70 1.45 -12.10
C PRO A 179 27.20 1.09 -11.99
N ALA A 180 27.99 1.43 -13.02
CA ALA A 180 29.42 1.19 -13.07
C ALA A 180 30.27 2.34 -12.47
N ASP A 181 29.65 3.46 -12.08
CA ASP A 181 30.38 4.61 -11.54
C ASP A 181 30.64 4.44 -10.02
N PRO A 182 31.91 4.23 -9.60
CA PRO A 182 32.24 4.01 -8.19
C PRO A 182 32.15 5.29 -7.34
N THR A 183 31.95 6.46 -7.95
CA THR A 183 31.71 7.73 -7.23
C THR A 183 30.23 7.97 -6.95
N VAL A 184 29.35 7.26 -7.66
CA VAL A 184 27.89 7.34 -7.52
C VAL A 184 27.35 6.18 -6.69
N VAL A 185 27.78 4.94 -6.97
CA VAL A 185 27.28 3.73 -6.32
C VAL A 185 28.21 3.32 -5.18
N ASN A 186 27.72 3.42 -3.95
CA ASN A 186 28.41 2.88 -2.79
C ASN A 186 28.30 1.35 -2.77
N ARG A 187 29.46 0.67 -2.68
CA ARG A 187 29.57 -0.80 -2.63
C ARG A 187 30.18 -1.31 -1.31
N GLU A 188 30.21 -0.46 -0.29
CA GLU A 188 30.69 -0.82 1.04
C GLU A 188 29.88 -1.99 1.60
N ARG A 189 30.56 -3.10 1.88
CA ARG A 189 29.96 -4.25 2.54
C ARG A 189 30.02 -4.04 4.04
N ARG A 190 28.90 -3.66 4.63
CA ARG A 190 28.80 -3.51 6.08
C ARG A 190 28.74 -4.87 6.73
N LYS A 191 29.57 -5.09 7.75
CA LYS A 191 29.48 -6.28 8.59
C LYS A 191 28.18 -6.18 9.40
N ASN A 192 27.27 -7.12 9.20
CA ASN A 192 26.07 -7.21 10.04
C ASN A 192 26.50 -7.40 11.51
N LYS A 193 25.95 -6.58 12.40
CA LYS A 193 26.20 -6.61 13.85
C LYS A 193 25.19 -7.47 14.59
N PHE A 194 24.09 -7.83 13.95
CA PHE A 194 22.94 -8.48 14.56
C PHE A 194 22.80 -9.92 14.09
N ALA A 195 22.26 -10.77 14.95
CA ALA A 195 22.00 -12.15 14.58
C ALA A 195 20.73 -12.22 13.70
N LEU A 196 20.82 -12.98 12.62
CA LEU A 196 19.71 -13.31 11.73
C LEU A 196 19.31 -14.76 12.00
N PHE A 197 18.02 -15.04 12.11
CA PHE A 197 17.50 -16.40 12.16
C PHE A 197 16.27 -16.57 11.29
N ASP A 198 16.12 -17.77 10.76
CA ASP A 198 14.98 -18.16 9.95
C ASP A 198 13.83 -18.60 10.87
N ILE A 199 12.61 -18.12 10.61
CA ILE A 199 11.39 -18.59 11.27
C ILE A 199 10.66 -19.58 10.37
N MET A 200 10.56 -19.26 9.07
CA MET A 200 9.89 -20.10 8.08
C MET A 200 10.51 -19.88 6.70
N ILE A 201 11.12 -20.91 6.10
CA ILE A 201 11.68 -20.84 4.73
C ILE A 201 11.02 -21.90 3.87
N ASN A 202 10.25 -21.47 2.87
CA ASN A 202 9.52 -22.34 1.94
C ASN A 202 10.12 -22.35 0.53
N GLY A 203 11.21 -21.62 0.27
CA GLY A 203 11.92 -21.67 -1.00
C GLY A 203 12.95 -20.56 -1.20
N PRO A 204 13.56 -20.48 -2.41
CA PRO A 204 14.41 -19.36 -2.80
C PRO A 204 13.66 -18.03 -2.69
N ALA A 205 14.34 -16.97 -2.25
CA ALA A 205 13.73 -15.67 -2.01
C ALA A 205 13.07 -15.10 -3.27
N GLU A 206 13.74 -15.25 -4.43
CA GLU A 206 13.23 -14.75 -5.73
C GLU A 206 11.88 -15.35 -6.19
N ASN A 207 11.37 -16.37 -5.49
CA ASN A 207 10.14 -17.08 -5.79
C ASN A 207 9.12 -17.01 -4.64
N LYS A 208 9.39 -16.22 -3.59
CA LYS A 208 8.58 -16.12 -2.38
C LYS A 208 8.39 -14.66 -2.01
N VAL A 209 7.35 -14.38 -1.23
CA VAL A 209 7.28 -13.13 -0.48
C VAL A 209 8.22 -13.24 0.71
N ASP A 210 9.28 -12.44 0.75
CA ASP A 210 10.26 -12.48 1.84
C ASP A 210 9.97 -11.38 2.88
N ILE A 211 9.58 -11.79 4.09
CA ILE A 211 9.32 -10.88 5.22
C ILE A 211 10.52 -10.90 6.16
N LEU A 212 11.02 -9.70 6.50
CA LEU A 212 12.03 -9.52 7.54
C LEU A 212 11.44 -8.79 8.74
N ILE A 213 11.44 -9.48 9.88
CA ILE A 213 11.04 -8.94 11.19
C ILE A 213 12.27 -8.38 11.89
N LEU A 214 12.21 -7.13 12.32
CA LEU A 214 13.23 -6.48 13.14
C LEU A 214 12.63 -6.11 14.50
N GLY A 215 13.45 -6.13 15.55
CA GLY A 215 13.06 -5.62 16.86
C GLY A 215 13.48 -4.17 17.04
N ASP A 216 12.70 -3.36 17.74
CA ASP A 216 13.15 -2.09 18.30
C ASP A 216 12.78 -1.97 19.78
N GLY A 217 13.66 -1.36 20.57
CA GLY A 217 13.52 -1.32 22.03
C GLY A 217 13.72 -2.67 22.73
N TYR A 218 14.25 -3.68 22.04
CA TYR A 218 14.70 -4.93 22.67
C TYR A 218 16.17 -4.79 23.04
N ALA A 219 16.46 -4.68 24.34
CA ALA A 219 17.83 -4.67 24.83
C ALA A 219 18.44 -6.09 24.74
N ALA A 220 19.75 -6.22 24.97
CA ALA A 220 20.44 -7.51 24.90
C ALA A 220 19.79 -8.60 25.79
N ALA A 221 19.21 -8.21 26.93
CA ALA A 221 18.50 -9.12 27.84
C ALA A 221 17.10 -9.54 27.32
N ASP A 222 16.52 -8.82 26.35
CA ASP A 222 15.19 -9.07 25.81
C ASP A 222 15.19 -10.01 24.59
N MET A 223 16.35 -10.53 24.16
CA MET A 223 16.46 -11.28 22.91
C MET A 223 15.62 -12.58 22.90
N GLU A 224 15.49 -13.26 24.04
CA GLU A 224 14.58 -14.41 24.14
C GLU A 224 13.11 -14.01 23.91
N LYS A 225 12.72 -12.84 24.45
CA LYS A 225 11.40 -12.26 24.21
C LYS A 225 11.22 -11.92 22.73
N PHE A 226 12.20 -11.26 22.11
CA PHE A 226 12.12 -10.93 20.67
C PHE A 226 11.92 -12.18 19.80
N ARG A 227 12.68 -13.26 20.04
CA ARG A 227 12.50 -14.51 19.30
C ARG A 227 11.09 -15.06 19.45
N THR A 228 10.57 -15.05 20.68
CA THR A 228 9.21 -15.52 21.00
C THR A 228 8.15 -14.66 20.32
N ASP A 229 8.27 -13.34 20.39
CA ASP A 229 7.34 -12.41 19.74
C ASP A 229 7.37 -12.59 18.21
N ALA A 230 8.55 -12.67 17.61
CA ALA A 230 8.69 -12.82 16.16
C ALA A 230 8.06 -14.13 15.66
N THR A 231 8.25 -15.25 16.38
CA THR A 231 7.57 -16.51 16.09
C THR A 231 6.05 -16.40 16.26
N HIS A 232 5.59 -15.82 17.37
CA HIS A 232 4.17 -15.64 17.66
C HIS A 232 3.47 -14.82 16.56
N PHE A 233 3.98 -13.65 16.21
CA PHE A 233 3.39 -12.81 15.17
C PHE A 233 3.43 -13.47 13.79
N THR A 234 4.49 -14.24 13.48
CA THR A 234 4.53 -15.07 12.27
C THR A 234 3.36 -16.07 12.27
N ASP A 235 3.15 -16.80 13.37
CA ASP A 235 2.05 -17.75 13.48
C ASP A 235 0.68 -17.07 13.39
N GLN A 236 0.52 -15.89 14.01
CA GLN A 236 -0.73 -15.12 13.92
C GLN A 236 -1.06 -14.70 12.48
N LEU A 237 -0.07 -14.17 11.74
CA LEU A 237 -0.25 -13.82 10.33
C LEU A 237 -0.71 -15.03 9.52
N PHE A 238 -0.01 -16.16 9.63
CA PHE A 238 -0.34 -17.38 8.88
C PHE A 238 -1.49 -18.20 9.48
N SER A 239 -2.14 -17.72 10.54
CA SER A 239 -3.42 -18.23 11.02
C SER A 239 -4.62 -17.48 10.40
N THR A 240 -4.38 -16.30 9.82
CA THR A 240 -5.39 -15.39 9.25
C THR A 240 -5.55 -15.64 7.75
N GLN A 241 -6.77 -15.63 7.21
CA GLN A 241 -7.00 -15.72 5.77
C GLN A 241 -6.76 -14.37 5.07
N PRO A 242 -6.15 -14.32 3.86
CA PRO A 242 -5.77 -15.45 3.00
C PRO A 242 -4.34 -15.97 3.25
N PHE A 243 -3.55 -15.33 4.11
CA PHE A 243 -2.16 -15.74 4.39
C PHE A 243 -2.05 -17.21 4.80
N LYS A 244 -3.00 -17.72 5.57
CA LYS A 244 -3.08 -19.14 5.95
C LYS A 244 -3.09 -20.08 4.75
N LYS A 245 -3.91 -19.79 3.73
CA LYS A 245 -3.98 -20.57 2.49
C LYS A 245 -2.67 -20.49 1.70
N HIS A 246 -2.02 -19.34 1.75
CA HIS A 246 -0.80 -19.03 0.99
C HIS A 246 0.49 -19.16 1.80
N LYS A 247 0.49 -19.84 2.96
CA LYS A 247 1.67 -19.92 3.85
C LYS A 247 2.94 -20.37 3.12
N GLN A 248 2.81 -21.26 2.14
CA GLN A 248 3.93 -21.79 1.33
C GLN A 248 4.53 -20.80 0.33
N ASP A 249 3.89 -19.65 0.12
CA ASP A 249 4.35 -18.60 -0.79
C ASP A 249 5.25 -17.57 -0.09
N PHE A 250 5.51 -17.75 1.21
CA PHE A 250 6.27 -16.80 2.02
C PHE A 250 7.55 -17.42 2.60
N ASN A 251 8.55 -16.57 2.79
CA ASN A 251 9.65 -16.78 3.70
C ASN A 251 9.56 -15.73 4.83
N VAL A 252 9.96 -16.10 6.04
CA VAL A 252 10.06 -15.19 7.19
C VAL A 252 11.37 -15.39 7.91
N ARG A 253 12.08 -14.29 8.07
CA ARG A 253 13.31 -14.18 8.85
C ARG A 253 13.14 -13.12 9.93
N ALA A 254 13.92 -13.23 10.99
CA ALA A 254 13.95 -12.23 12.03
C ALA A 254 15.39 -11.85 12.38
N MET A 255 15.59 -10.56 12.65
CA MET A 255 16.88 -9.98 12.99
C MET A 255 16.85 -9.40 14.39
N GLU A 256 17.80 -9.86 15.21
CA GLU A 256 18.00 -9.46 16.60
C GLU A 256 18.68 -8.11 16.68
N VAL A 257 17.95 -7.07 16.31
CA VAL A 257 18.43 -5.69 16.38
C VAL A 257 18.43 -5.26 17.84
N ILE A 258 19.61 -5.37 18.47
CA ILE A 258 19.81 -5.02 19.88
C ILE A 258 19.81 -3.49 20.02
N SER A 259 18.90 -2.99 20.87
CA SER A 259 18.87 -1.60 21.35
C SER A 259 19.66 -1.44 22.65
N ASP A 260 20.08 -0.23 22.99
CA ASP A 260 20.74 0.05 24.27
C ASP A 260 19.74 -0.01 25.42
N ASP A 261 18.52 0.50 25.20
CA ASP A 261 17.45 0.53 26.18
C ASP A 261 16.29 -0.42 25.82
N SER A 262 15.63 -0.96 26.86
CA SER A 262 14.33 -1.62 26.71
C SER A 262 13.19 -0.58 26.62
N GLY A 263 12.25 -0.81 25.70
CA GLY A 263 11.16 0.11 25.36
C GLY A 263 11.54 1.13 24.29
N ILE A 264 10.58 1.96 23.87
CA ILE A 264 10.75 2.94 22.79
C ILE A 264 10.41 4.36 23.26
N ASP A 265 10.55 5.34 22.38
CA ASP A 265 10.25 6.75 22.68
C ASP A 265 8.76 6.99 22.93
N ILE A 266 8.46 7.74 23.99
CA ILE A 266 7.11 8.13 24.40
C ILE A 266 7.07 9.65 24.64
N PRO A 267 6.99 10.47 23.57
CA PRO A 267 7.13 11.92 23.67
C PRO A 267 6.10 12.59 24.59
N ASP A 268 4.85 12.13 24.62
CA ASP A 268 3.81 12.72 25.50
C ASP A 268 4.05 12.50 27.00
N LYS A 269 4.94 11.56 27.36
CA LYS A 269 5.43 11.35 28.73
C LYS A 269 6.85 11.86 28.94
N ASN A 270 7.43 12.52 27.94
CA ASN A 270 8.83 12.95 27.92
C ASN A 270 9.80 11.80 28.27
N VAL A 271 9.53 10.60 27.74
CA VAL A 271 10.41 9.43 27.86
C VAL A 271 11.13 9.24 26.53
N TRP A 272 12.46 9.23 26.60
CA TRP A 272 13.34 9.07 25.45
C TRP A 272 14.29 7.90 25.71
N LYS A 273 14.44 7.01 24.73
CA LYS A 273 15.14 5.74 24.77
C LYS A 273 16.19 5.70 23.68
N LYS A 274 17.32 5.05 23.96
CA LYS A 274 18.36 4.81 22.96
C LYS A 274 18.08 3.50 22.24
N THR A 275 17.30 3.61 21.18
CA THR A 275 16.87 2.47 20.36
C THR A 275 17.59 2.43 19.03
N ALA A 276 17.78 1.25 18.48
CA ALA A 276 18.56 1.05 17.26
C ALA A 276 17.83 1.53 16.00
N LEU A 277 16.50 1.47 15.99
CA LEU A 277 15.67 1.90 14.86
C LEU A 277 14.87 3.17 15.15
N GLY A 278 14.98 3.77 16.34
CA GLY A 278 14.38 5.08 16.64
C GLY A 278 12.86 5.13 16.48
N THR A 279 12.15 4.03 16.75
CA THR A 279 10.68 4.05 16.72
C THR A 279 10.13 4.92 17.86
N MET A 280 9.07 5.67 17.58
CA MET A 280 8.43 6.53 18.56
C MET A 280 6.91 6.47 18.48
N TYR A 281 6.23 6.57 19.62
CA TYR A 281 4.82 6.94 19.65
C TYR A 281 4.62 8.41 19.27
N ASN A 282 3.36 8.85 19.19
CA ASN A 282 2.98 10.25 18.97
C ASN A 282 3.32 10.79 17.57
N THR A 283 3.57 9.91 16.59
CA THR A 283 3.75 10.32 15.20
C THR A 283 2.53 11.10 14.71
N PHE A 284 2.79 12.26 14.11
CA PHE A 284 1.77 13.24 13.69
C PHE A 284 0.79 13.67 14.79
N GLY A 285 1.18 13.57 16.06
CA GLY A 285 0.33 13.91 17.21
C GLY A 285 -0.62 12.80 17.66
N SER A 286 -0.64 11.62 17.01
CA SER A 286 -1.45 10.49 17.43
C SER A 286 -0.71 9.65 18.47
N ALA A 287 -1.21 9.60 19.71
CA ALA A 287 -0.55 8.91 20.83
C ALA A 287 -0.28 7.40 20.65
N ARG A 288 -0.87 6.78 19.62
CA ARG A 288 -0.78 5.35 19.32
C ARG A 288 -0.14 5.07 17.97
N TYR A 289 0.16 6.11 17.18
CA TYR A 289 0.79 5.92 15.89
C TYR A 289 2.29 5.80 16.09
N VAL A 290 2.86 4.67 15.65
CA VAL A 290 4.26 4.32 15.88
C VAL A 290 4.97 4.21 14.54
N LEU A 291 5.89 5.11 14.24
CA LEU A 291 6.75 5.04 13.06
C LEU A 291 8.21 5.25 13.46
N THR A 292 9.11 5.03 12.51
CA THR A 292 10.50 5.48 12.57
C THR A 292 10.82 6.40 11.39
N GLU A 293 11.55 7.48 11.66
CA GLU A 293 12.14 8.34 10.64
C GLU A 293 13.62 7.98 10.35
N GLU A 294 14.18 6.98 11.05
CA GLU A 294 15.54 6.47 10.89
C GLU A 294 15.67 5.54 9.66
N ASN A 295 15.16 5.99 8.51
CA ASN A 295 15.05 5.17 7.30
C ASN A 295 16.40 4.59 6.86
N ARG A 296 17.47 5.39 6.83
CA ARG A 296 18.80 4.87 6.47
C ARG A 296 19.26 3.78 7.43
N ALA A 297 19.12 3.96 8.75
CA ALA A 297 19.54 2.96 9.72
C ALA A 297 18.75 1.66 9.55
N LEU A 298 17.43 1.75 9.38
CA LEU A 298 16.56 0.60 9.10
C LEU A 298 17.03 -0.17 7.87
N ARG A 299 17.25 0.51 6.74
CA ARG A 299 17.65 -0.12 5.49
C ARG A 299 19.09 -0.67 5.54
N ASP A 300 20.00 0.04 6.22
CA ASP A 300 21.39 -0.39 6.43
C ASP A 300 21.48 -1.68 7.24
N ILE A 301 20.58 -1.86 8.21
CA ILE A 301 20.46 -3.08 9.01
C ILE A 301 19.79 -4.18 8.16
N ALA A 302 18.69 -3.86 7.49
CA ALA A 302 17.89 -4.81 6.73
C ALA A 302 18.64 -5.45 5.55
N ASP A 303 19.61 -4.75 4.93
CA ASP A 303 20.45 -5.28 3.84
C ASP A 303 21.18 -6.60 4.21
N ALA A 304 21.30 -6.92 5.50
CA ALA A 304 21.89 -8.18 5.94
C ALA A 304 21.05 -9.44 5.60
N ALA A 305 19.81 -9.29 5.13
CA ALA A 305 18.93 -10.39 4.74
C ALA A 305 18.19 -10.07 3.43
N PRO A 306 17.81 -11.07 2.63
CA PRO A 306 16.81 -10.88 1.59
C PRO A 306 15.47 -10.48 2.23
N TYR A 307 14.83 -9.42 1.71
CA TYR A 307 13.51 -8.97 2.15
C TYR A 307 12.77 -8.18 1.06
N ASP A 308 11.48 -8.46 0.90
CA ASP A 308 10.53 -7.61 0.19
C ASP A 308 9.82 -6.66 1.16
N PHE A 309 9.37 -7.20 2.30
CA PHE A 309 8.57 -6.47 3.30
C PHE A 309 9.27 -6.42 4.65
N LEU A 310 9.18 -5.27 5.32
CA LEU A 310 9.74 -5.04 6.64
C LEU A 310 8.65 -4.98 7.71
N THR A 311 8.91 -5.61 8.83
CA THR A 311 8.12 -5.52 10.06
C THR A 311 9.02 -5.10 11.20
N ILE A 312 8.57 -4.18 12.05
CA ILE A 312 9.26 -3.73 13.25
C ILE A 312 8.38 -4.03 14.46
N LEU A 313 8.83 -4.98 15.28
CA LEU A 313 8.21 -5.26 16.57
C LEU A 313 8.76 -4.27 17.59
N VAL A 314 7.90 -3.61 18.36
CA VAL A 314 8.32 -2.64 19.37
C VAL A 314 8.09 -3.19 20.79
N ASN A 315 9.14 -3.16 21.61
CA ASN A 315 9.14 -3.78 22.94
C ASN A 315 8.45 -2.93 24.03
N ASP A 316 7.25 -2.45 23.77
CA ASP A 316 6.47 -1.61 24.69
C ASP A 316 5.04 -2.14 24.87
N ASN A 317 4.33 -1.62 25.89
CA ASN A 317 2.99 -2.08 26.27
C ASN A 317 1.86 -1.09 25.96
N ARG A 318 2.18 0.11 25.47
CA ARG A 318 1.16 1.03 25.00
C ARG A 318 0.62 0.52 23.66
N TYR A 319 -0.71 0.38 23.58
CA TYR A 319 -1.39 0.05 22.32
C TYR A 319 -0.94 1.01 21.22
N GLY A 320 -0.36 0.47 20.14
CA GLY A 320 0.05 1.27 18.99
C GLY A 320 0.79 0.47 17.93
N GLY A 321 0.83 1.04 16.73
CA GLY A 321 1.38 0.42 15.54
C GLY A 321 1.25 1.38 14.36
N GLY A 322 1.50 0.86 13.16
CA GLY A 322 1.36 1.58 11.91
C GLY A 322 1.76 0.71 10.73
N GLY A 323 1.20 0.98 9.56
CA GLY A 323 1.53 0.26 8.34
C GLY A 323 1.38 1.18 7.14
N ILE A 324 2.45 1.29 6.34
CA ILE A 324 2.45 2.09 5.12
C ILE A 324 2.84 1.20 3.95
N PHE A 325 2.06 1.27 2.87
CA PHE A 325 2.18 0.40 1.69
C PHE A 325 3.61 0.37 1.11
N ASN A 326 4.22 -0.81 1.03
CA ASN A 326 5.60 -1.06 0.61
C ASN A 326 6.69 -0.28 1.38
N LEU A 327 6.40 0.21 2.60
CA LEU A 327 7.37 0.83 3.49
C LEU A 327 7.80 -0.11 4.62
N TYR A 328 6.95 -0.25 5.64
CA TYR A 328 7.09 -1.20 6.76
C TYR A 328 5.79 -1.26 7.59
N THR A 329 5.70 -2.27 8.46
CA THR A 329 4.72 -2.42 9.54
C THR A 329 5.39 -2.21 10.90
N THR A 330 4.72 -1.58 11.88
CA THR A 330 5.12 -1.54 13.29
C THR A 330 4.03 -2.13 14.18
N CYS A 331 4.41 -2.84 15.25
CA CYS A 331 3.45 -3.38 16.21
C CYS A 331 4.04 -3.53 17.62
N PHE A 332 3.29 -3.08 18.64
CA PHE A 332 3.60 -3.31 20.05
C PHE A 332 3.51 -4.79 20.46
N THR A 333 4.30 -5.20 21.45
CA THR A 333 4.50 -6.62 21.78
C THR A 333 4.31 -6.97 23.26
N LYS A 334 3.72 -6.06 24.04
CA LYS A 334 3.30 -6.34 25.41
C LYS A 334 1.83 -5.95 25.58
N PRO A 335 0.98 -6.81 26.16
CA PRO A 335 -0.37 -6.41 26.50
C PRO A 335 -0.33 -5.41 27.66
N ALA A 336 -1.20 -4.41 27.63
CA ALA A 336 -1.36 -3.47 28.75
C ALA A 336 -1.96 -4.14 29.99
N LYS A 337 -2.87 -5.11 29.79
CA LYS A 337 -3.47 -5.96 30.84
C LYS A 337 -3.51 -7.42 30.36
N ALA A 338 -3.39 -8.37 31.30
CA ALA A 338 -3.55 -9.79 31.00
C ALA A 338 -4.93 -10.06 30.37
N GLY A 339 -4.98 -10.92 29.33
CA GLY A 339 -6.19 -11.21 28.57
C GLY A 339 -6.43 -10.27 27.37
N GLN A 340 -5.51 -9.34 27.09
CA GLN A 340 -5.56 -8.43 25.94
C GLN A 340 -4.55 -8.77 24.86
N GLU A 341 -3.96 -9.96 24.90
CA GLU A 341 -2.94 -10.40 23.96
C GLU A 341 -3.44 -10.34 22.50
N TRP A 342 -4.72 -10.70 22.30
CA TRP A 342 -5.40 -10.67 21.00
C TRP A 342 -5.43 -9.29 20.34
N GLU A 343 -5.28 -8.19 21.10
CA GLU A 343 -5.26 -6.84 20.52
C GLU A 343 -3.97 -6.60 19.73
N MET A 344 -2.83 -7.13 20.20
CA MET A 344 -1.57 -7.08 19.46
C MET A 344 -1.65 -7.93 18.19
N ASP A 345 -2.28 -9.11 18.29
CA ASP A 345 -2.48 -10.02 17.16
C ASP A 345 -3.32 -9.36 16.07
N TYR A 346 -4.41 -8.68 16.50
CA TYR A 346 -5.23 -7.87 15.61
C TYR A 346 -4.42 -6.76 14.95
N VAL A 347 -3.72 -5.93 15.74
CA VAL A 347 -2.96 -4.79 15.22
C VAL A 347 -1.90 -5.26 14.24
N TYR A 348 -1.09 -6.26 14.59
CA TYR A 348 -0.03 -6.75 13.70
C TYR A 348 -0.55 -7.11 12.30
N VAL A 349 -1.64 -7.89 12.24
CA VAL A 349 -2.19 -8.34 10.96
C VAL A 349 -2.90 -7.20 10.22
N HIS A 350 -3.56 -6.29 10.94
CA HIS A 350 -4.16 -5.08 10.37
C HIS A 350 -3.10 -4.17 9.71
N GLU A 351 -2.03 -3.85 10.44
CA GLU A 351 -0.94 -3.00 9.95
C GLU A 351 -0.18 -3.67 8.78
N PHE A 352 -0.05 -5.00 8.81
CA PHE A 352 0.48 -5.75 7.66
C PHE A 352 -0.48 -5.69 6.46
N GLY A 353 -1.79 -5.60 6.67
CA GLY A 353 -2.79 -5.33 5.63
C GLY A 353 -2.54 -4.03 4.86
N HIS A 354 -2.16 -2.95 5.56
CA HIS A 354 -1.73 -1.70 4.92
C HIS A 354 -0.40 -1.87 4.17
N CYS A 355 0.64 -2.37 4.85
CA CYS A 355 1.99 -2.47 4.30
C CYS A 355 2.06 -3.40 3.08
N PHE A 356 1.46 -4.58 3.18
CA PHE A 356 1.47 -5.60 2.15
C PHE A 356 0.32 -5.43 1.15
N GLY A 357 -0.92 -5.34 1.64
CA GLY A 357 -2.11 -5.38 0.77
C GLY A 357 -2.45 -4.05 0.10
N GLY A 358 -1.85 -2.94 0.53
CA GLY A 358 -2.26 -1.60 0.10
C GLY A 358 -3.72 -1.30 0.44
N LEU A 359 -4.20 -1.88 1.54
CA LEU A 359 -5.57 -1.73 2.01
C LEU A 359 -5.73 -0.38 2.71
N GLY A 360 -6.87 0.28 2.47
CA GLY A 360 -7.28 1.45 3.22
C GLY A 360 -7.98 1.06 4.51
N ASP A 361 -7.97 1.97 5.48
CA ASP A 361 -8.76 1.78 6.69
C ASP A 361 -10.25 1.85 6.38
N GLU A 362 -10.99 0.84 6.83
CA GLU A 362 -12.44 0.80 6.65
C GLU A 362 -13.16 1.49 7.79
N TYR A 363 -12.50 1.77 8.92
CA TYR A 363 -13.11 2.52 10.01
C TYR A 363 -13.21 4.00 9.68
N TYR A 364 -14.22 4.65 10.26
CA TYR A 364 -14.51 6.06 10.03
C TYR A 364 -14.78 6.86 11.32
N SER A 365 -14.83 6.19 12.47
CA SER A 365 -15.19 6.79 13.76
C SER A 365 -13.99 6.99 14.69
N SER A 366 -12.80 6.56 14.29
CA SER A 366 -11.58 6.70 15.08
C SER A 366 -11.05 8.12 15.06
N GLN A 367 -10.52 8.58 16.20
CA GLN A 367 -9.65 9.75 16.23
C GLN A 367 -8.35 9.43 15.49
N VAL A 368 -8.05 10.23 14.47
CA VAL A 368 -6.84 10.16 13.63
C VAL A 368 -6.23 11.55 13.49
N SER A 369 -4.95 11.62 13.09
CA SER A 369 -4.23 12.89 12.89
C SER A 369 -4.48 13.56 11.54
N TYR A 370 -5.24 12.90 10.67
CA TYR A 370 -5.46 13.33 9.28
C TYR A 370 -6.70 14.21 9.17
N VAL A 371 -6.63 15.24 8.32
CA VAL A 371 -7.73 16.19 8.11
C VAL A 371 -8.52 15.90 6.83
N ASP A 372 -7.83 15.49 5.77
CA ASP A 372 -8.41 15.28 4.43
C ASP A 372 -7.66 14.16 3.71
N PHE A 373 -7.54 13.01 4.38
CA PHE A 373 -6.77 11.86 3.86
C PHE A 373 -7.32 11.36 2.52
N TYR A 374 -8.64 11.29 2.42
CA TYR A 374 -9.36 11.06 1.18
C TYR A 374 -10.07 12.35 0.77
N PRO A 375 -9.55 13.15 -0.18
CA PRO A 375 -10.21 14.36 -0.64
C PRO A 375 -11.56 14.07 -1.30
N LYS A 376 -12.52 15.00 -1.16
CA LYS A 376 -13.82 14.91 -1.84
C LYS A 376 -13.64 14.94 -3.36
N GLY A 377 -14.44 14.13 -4.07
CA GLY A 377 -14.41 14.05 -5.53
C GLY A 377 -13.27 13.23 -6.11
N VAL A 378 -12.40 12.68 -5.26
CA VAL A 378 -11.25 11.84 -5.66
C VAL A 378 -11.51 10.41 -5.23
N GLU A 379 -11.54 9.49 -6.20
CA GLU A 379 -11.67 8.07 -5.89
C GLU A 379 -10.36 7.57 -5.23
N PRO A 380 -10.42 6.91 -4.05
CA PRO A 380 -9.25 6.30 -3.42
C PRO A 380 -8.55 5.31 -4.36
N TRP A 381 -7.25 5.07 -4.22
CA TRP A 381 -6.57 4.04 -5.01
C TRP A 381 -6.67 2.66 -4.36
N GLU A 382 -6.92 2.63 -3.05
CA GLU A 382 -7.04 1.43 -2.24
C GLU A 382 -8.23 0.58 -2.70
N PRO A 383 -8.09 -0.75 -2.72
CA PRO A 383 -9.07 -1.62 -3.33
C PRO A 383 -10.35 -1.80 -2.49
N ASN A 384 -10.28 -1.56 -1.17
CA ASN A 384 -11.34 -1.86 -0.20
C ASN A 384 -12.09 -0.62 0.33
N VAL A 385 -11.85 0.57 -0.24
CA VAL A 385 -12.65 1.77 0.05
C VAL A 385 -13.02 2.49 -1.23
N THR A 386 -14.19 3.14 -1.28
CA THR A 386 -14.66 3.84 -2.49
C THR A 386 -15.55 5.03 -2.18
N ARG A 387 -15.60 6.02 -3.07
CA ARG A 387 -16.59 7.11 -3.03
C ARG A 387 -17.85 6.83 -3.83
N THR A 388 -17.86 5.76 -4.61
CA THR A 388 -19.03 5.43 -5.44
C THR A 388 -20.06 4.61 -4.68
N ASN A 389 -21.33 4.82 -5.02
CA ASN A 389 -22.48 4.10 -4.48
C ASN A 389 -23.38 3.52 -5.57
N THR A 390 -22.85 3.34 -6.78
CA THR A 390 -23.57 2.70 -7.88
C THR A 390 -22.88 1.39 -8.24
N LYS A 391 -23.68 0.35 -8.49
CA LYS A 391 -23.18 -1.01 -8.71
C LYS A 391 -22.20 -1.11 -9.88
N GLU A 392 -22.42 -0.33 -10.92
CA GLU A 392 -21.62 -0.32 -12.15
C GLU A 392 -20.19 0.20 -11.89
N ASN A 393 -20.04 1.10 -10.93
CA ASN A 393 -18.79 1.82 -10.65
C ASN A 393 -18.06 1.29 -9.41
N LEU A 394 -18.64 0.36 -8.64
CA LEU A 394 -17.97 -0.24 -7.50
C LEU A 394 -16.70 -0.99 -7.93
N LYS A 395 -15.59 -0.73 -7.23
CA LYS A 395 -14.31 -1.41 -7.42
C LYS A 395 -14.43 -2.93 -7.35
N TRP A 396 -15.28 -3.43 -6.45
CA TRP A 396 -15.51 -4.86 -6.19
C TRP A 396 -16.85 -5.36 -6.71
N ARG A 397 -17.41 -4.74 -7.75
CA ARG A 397 -18.72 -5.12 -8.32
C ARG A 397 -18.85 -6.62 -8.65
N SER A 398 -17.75 -7.28 -8.99
CA SER A 398 -17.71 -8.73 -9.29
C SER A 398 -18.01 -9.63 -8.09
N PHE A 399 -17.83 -9.12 -6.87
CA PHE A 399 -18.14 -9.82 -5.61
C PHE A 399 -19.58 -9.57 -5.14
N VAL A 400 -20.25 -8.54 -5.66
CA VAL A 400 -21.58 -8.12 -5.22
C VAL A 400 -22.65 -9.03 -5.83
N HIS A 401 -23.41 -9.72 -4.98
CA HIS A 401 -24.50 -10.57 -5.45
C HIS A 401 -25.61 -9.73 -6.13
N SER A 402 -26.36 -10.35 -7.05
CA SER A 402 -27.35 -9.64 -7.88
C SER A 402 -28.42 -8.91 -7.06
N ASP A 403 -28.83 -9.50 -5.94
CA ASP A 403 -29.87 -9.04 -5.00
C ASP A 403 -29.37 -8.06 -3.92
N THR A 404 -28.06 -7.77 -3.85
CA THR A 404 -27.52 -6.93 -2.78
C THR A 404 -27.76 -5.45 -3.12
N PRO A 405 -28.51 -4.70 -2.28
CA PRO A 405 -28.79 -3.29 -2.53
C PRO A 405 -27.51 -2.46 -2.37
N ILE A 406 -27.35 -1.44 -3.21
CA ILE A 406 -26.22 -0.51 -3.20
C ILE A 406 -26.78 0.93 -3.15
N PRO A 407 -26.46 1.73 -2.12
CA PRO A 407 -25.67 1.37 -0.94
C PRO A 407 -26.38 0.31 -0.07
N THR A 408 -25.60 -0.50 0.64
CA THR A 408 -26.11 -1.61 1.45
C THR A 408 -26.53 -1.10 2.83
N PRO A 409 -27.81 -1.26 3.23
CA PRO A 409 -28.28 -0.73 4.50
C PRO A 409 -27.69 -1.53 5.66
N TRP A 410 -27.30 -0.85 6.73
CA TRP A 410 -26.86 -1.46 7.97
C TRP A 410 -27.25 -0.59 9.16
N LYS A 411 -27.09 -1.09 10.39
CA LYS A 411 -27.49 -0.39 11.62
C LYS A 411 -26.51 0.75 12.00
N LYS A 412 -26.14 1.58 11.02
CA LYS A 412 -25.16 2.66 11.13
C LYS A 412 -25.50 3.64 12.25
N ALA A 413 -26.75 4.10 12.34
CA ALA A 413 -27.16 5.06 13.36
C ALA A 413 -26.95 4.55 14.81
N ALA A 414 -27.16 3.25 15.03
CA ALA A 414 -26.89 2.62 16.31
C ALA A 414 -25.38 2.50 16.57
N TYR A 415 -24.61 2.13 15.54
CA TYR A 415 -23.15 2.04 15.61
C TYR A 415 -22.52 3.41 15.92
N ASP A 416 -22.91 4.46 15.18
CA ASP A 416 -22.47 5.85 15.39
C ASP A 416 -22.73 6.33 16.82
N SER A 417 -23.88 5.98 17.40
CA SER A 417 -24.25 6.36 18.76
C SER A 417 -23.32 5.73 19.81
N ILE A 418 -22.92 4.47 19.62
CA ILE A 418 -21.99 3.77 20.51
C ILE A 418 -20.57 4.32 20.36
N GLU A 419 -20.14 4.53 19.12
CA GLU A 419 -18.82 5.07 18.81
C GLU A 419 -18.63 6.50 19.33
N ALA A 420 -19.68 7.33 19.28
CA ALA A 420 -19.67 8.67 19.87
C ALA A 420 -19.51 8.63 21.40
N LEU A 421 -20.04 7.61 22.09
CA LEU A 421 -19.78 7.40 23.52
C LEU A 421 -18.34 6.93 23.77
N ARG A 422 -17.85 6.01 22.93
CA ARG A 422 -16.49 5.46 23.02
C ARG A 422 -15.43 6.55 22.78
N GLY A 423 -15.68 7.45 21.83
CA GLY A 423 -14.80 8.59 21.51
C GLY A 423 -14.68 9.65 22.61
N LYS A 424 -15.57 9.64 23.62
CA LYS A 424 -15.45 10.51 24.80
C LYS A 424 -14.55 9.94 25.90
N LEU A 425 -14.13 8.67 25.77
CA LEU A 425 -13.22 8.05 26.72
C LEU A 425 -11.79 8.53 26.45
N ASP A 426 -11.09 8.90 27.51
CA ASP A 426 -9.65 9.14 27.43
C ASP A 426 -8.94 7.79 27.23
N ARG A 427 -8.27 7.64 26.09
CA ARG A 427 -7.59 6.40 25.69
C ARG A 427 -6.32 6.13 26.50
N LEU A 428 -5.77 7.14 27.17
CA LEU A 428 -4.57 7.02 28.00
C LEU A 428 -4.90 6.83 29.49
N ALA A 429 -6.18 6.94 29.86
CA ALA A 429 -6.63 6.76 31.23
C ALA A 429 -6.48 5.29 31.68
N PRO A 430 -6.03 5.01 32.92
CA PRO A 430 -5.85 3.65 33.42
C PRO A 430 -7.10 2.77 33.34
N GLU A 431 -8.28 3.37 33.51
CA GLU A 431 -9.58 2.69 33.47
C GLU A 431 -10.19 2.59 32.06
N TYR A 432 -9.51 3.09 31.03
CA TYR A 432 -10.01 3.14 29.65
C TYR A 432 -10.56 1.79 29.16
N TYR A 433 -9.78 0.73 29.38
CA TYR A 433 -10.13 -0.61 28.93
C TYR A 433 -11.37 -1.17 29.64
N ASP A 434 -11.56 -0.85 30.92
CA ASP A 434 -12.70 -1.32 31.69
C ASP A 434 -13.97 -0.56 31.25
N ARG A 435 -13.84 0.76 31.02
CA ARG A 435 -14.94 1.62 30.55
C ARG A 435 -15.36 1.33 29.11
N ARG A 436 -14.44 0.95 28.23
CA ARG A 436 -14.75 0.69 26.82
C ARG A 436 -15.34 -0.70 26.57
N ALA A 437 -15.16 -1.67 27.48
CA ALA A 437 -15.48 -3.08 27.23
C ALA A 437 -16.95 -3.30 26.81
N GLY A 438 -17.91 -2.68 27.52
CA GLY A 438 -19.33 -2.76 27.17
C GLY A 438 -19.64 -2.13 25.81
N LEU A 439 -19.04 -0.96 25.53
CA LEU A 439 -19.22 -0.25 24.26
C LEU A 439 -18.65 -1.05 23.07
N LEU A 440 -17.44 -1.60 23.23
CA LEU A 440 -16.79 -2.44 22.21
C LEU A 440 -17.62 -3.70 21.92
N LYS A 441 -18.18 -4.33 22.95
CA LYS A 441 -19.08 -5.46 22.76
C LYS A 441 -20.33 -5.05 21.98
N SER A 442 -20.99 -3.97 22.38
CA SER A 442 -22.21 -3.50 21.71
C SER A 442 -21.96 -3.08 20.26
N SER A 443 -20.83 -2.44 19.95
CA SER A 443 -20.47 -2.08 18.57
C SER A 443 -20.24 -3.33 17.74
N ASN A 444 -19.51 -4.33 18.27
CA ASN A 444 -19.26 -5.60 17.58
C ASN A 444 -20.53 -6.44 17.38
N ASP A 445 -21.51 -6.38 18.29
CA ASP A 445 -22.77 -7.11 18.14
C ASP A 445 -23.63 -6.57 16.99
N ILE A 446 -23.50 -5.28 16.63
CA ILE A 446 -24.14 -4.72 15.43
C ILE A 446 -23.56 -5.34 14.15
N LEU A 447 -22.27 -5.65 14.15
CA LEU A 447 -21.56 -6.17 12.98
C LEU A 447 -21.84 -7.66 12.71
N LYS A 448 -22.59 -8.31 13.60
CA LYS A 448 -23.04 -9.70 13.47
C LYS A 448 -24.43 -9.84 12.84
N ASP A 449 -24.90 -8.81 12.12
CA ASP A 449 -26.22 -8.84 11.50
C ASP A 449 -26.33 -9.99 10.48
N PRO A 450 -27.17 -11.01 10.72
CA PRO A 450 -27.22 -12.21 9.87
C PRO A 450 -27.70 -11.92 8.44
N GLN A 451 -28.31 -10.76 8.20
CA GLN A 451 -28.70 -10.34 6.86
C GLN A 451 -27.48 -10.03 5.97
N TRP A 452 -26.40 -9.52 6.57
CA TRP A 452 -25.27 -8.91 5.85
C TRP A 452 -23.91 -9.52 6.15
N VAL A 453 -23.76 -10.29 7.24
CA VAL A 453 -22.54 -11.03 7.53
C VAL A 453 -22.18 -11.92 6.33
N GLY A 454 -20.93 -11.80 5.86
CA GLY A 454 -20.41 -12.54 4.72
C GLY A 454 -20.91 -12.07 3.34
N ARG A 455 -21.82 -11.09 3.26
CA ARG A 455 -22.23 -10.47 1.99
C ARG A 455 -21.33 -9.29 1.64
N VAL A 456 -20.91 -9.24 0.38
CA VAL A 456 -20.19 -8.09 -0.18
C VAL A 456 -21.19 -7.10 -0.76
N GLY A 457 -21.09 -5.85 -0.33
CA GLY A 457 -21.98 -4.74 -0.68
C GLY A 457 -21.24 -3.41 -0.67
N ALA A 458 -21.94 -2.32 -0.39
CA ALA A 458 -21.34 -0.98 -0.20
C ALA A 458 -21.88 -0.37 1.09
N PHE A 459 -21.19 -0.62 2.21
CA PHE A 459 -21.59 -0.17 3.54
C PHE A 459 -21.05 1.23 3.79
N GLU A 460 -21.93 2.21 4.00
CA GLU A 460 -21.50 3.60 4.21
C GLU A 460 -20.67 3.77 5.49
N GLY A 461 -19.62 4.56 5.39
CA GLY A 461 -18.60 4.81 6.40
C GLY A 461 -17.33 4.00 6.12
N SER A 462 -16.28 4.70 5.68
CA SER A 462 -14.93 4.14 5.52
C SER A 462 -13.88 5.26 5.38
N GLY A 463 -12.60 4.91 5.47
CA GLY A 463 -11.49 5.84 5.23
C GLY A 463 -11.61 7.11 6.07
N TYR A 464 -11.80 6.97 7.38
CA TYR A 464 -11.94 8.10 8.32
C TYR A 464 -13.14 9.02 8.02
N THR A 465 -14.00 8.66 7.08
CA THR A 465 -15.08 9.50 6.55
C THR A 465 -16.43 8.81 6.74
N SER A 466 -17.30 9.40 7.56
CA SER A 466 -18.57 8.76 7.94
C SER A 466 -19.62 8.72 6.81
N LYS A 467 -19.51 9.54 5.77
CA LYS A 467 -20.53 9.69 4.72
C LYS A 467 -19.85 9.76 3.35
N GLU A 468 -20.56 9.36 2.30
CA GLU A 468 -20.04 9.44 0.90
C GLU A 468 -18.76 8.62 0.68
N MET A 469 -18.51 7.65 1.56
CA MET A 469 -17.39 6.70 1.52
C MET A 469 -17.95 5.34 1.93
N TYR A 470 -17.55 4.28 1.25
CA TYR A 470 -18.11 2.94 1.41
C TYR A 470 -17.00 1.89 1.53
N ARG A 471 -17.30 0.82 2.27
CA ARG A 471 -16.47 -0.39 2.42
C ARG A 471 -17.21 -1.63 1.90
N PRO A 472 -16.50 -2.71 1.55
CA PRO A 472 -17.07 -3.89 0.89
C PRO A 472 -17.91 -4.77 1.81
N ALA A 473 -17.62 -4.80 3.12
CA ALA A 473 -18.26 -5.72 4.05
C ALA A 473 -18.77 -5.02 5.31
N LEU A 474 -19.70 -5.66 6.02
CA LEU A 474 -20.21 -5.15 7.29
C LEU A 474 -19.08 -5.07 8.34
N ASP A 475 -18.22 -6.08 8.35
CA ASP A 475 -17.04 -6.20 9.22
C ASP A 475 -15.83 -6.74 8.43
N CYS A 476 -14.63 -6.36 8.86
CA CYS A 476 -13.36 -6.71 8.25
C CYS A 476 -12.23 -6.47 9.26
N LYS A 477 -11.09 -7.16 9.10
CA LYS A 477 -9.85 -6.84 9.81
C LYS A 477 -9.46 -5.36 9.69
N MET A 478 -9.78 -4.71 8.56
CA MET A 478 -9.52 -3.28 8.33
C MET A 478 -10.58 -2.34 8.93
N PHE A 479 -11.62 -2.87 9.60
CA PHE A 479 -12.73 -2.08 10.13
C PHE A 479 -12.75 -2.02 11.67
N ALA A 480 -13.09 -3.14 12.33
CA ALA A 480 -13.37 -3.11 13.76
C ALA A 480 -12.33 -3.88 14.57
N LEU A 481 -12.07 -3.40 15.80
CA LEU A 481 -11.20 -4.07 16.77
C LEU A 481 -11.87 -5.35 17.30
N ASN A 482 -11.71 -6.45 16.56
CA ASN A 482 -12.21 -7.77 16.91
C ASN A 482 -11.46 -8.87 16.12
N PRO A 483 -11.54 -10.15 16.54
CA PRO A 483 -10.84 -11.25 15.87
C PRO A 483 -11.65 -11.78 14.66
N VAL A 484 -11.76 -10.99 13.59
CA VAL A 484 -12.29 -11.42 12.28
C VAL A 484 -11.20 -11.50 11.22
N ASP A 485 -11.39 -12.31 10.19
CA ASP A 485 -10.52 -12.35 9.00
C ASP A 485 -10.71 -11.10 8.11
N PHE A 486 -9.90 -10.97 7.07
CA PHE A 486 -10.13 -10.01 5.99
C PHE A 486 -11.41 -10.38 5.22
N ASP A 487 -12.17 -9.37 4.78
CA ASP A 487 -13.33 -9.60 3.91
C ASP A 487 -12.88 -10.07 2.51
N PRO A 488 -13.79 -10.61 1.67
CA PRO A 488 -13.43 -11.15 0.36
C PRO A 488 -12.68 -10.19 -0.58
N VAL A 489 -12.94 -8.88 -0.50
CA VAL A 489 -12.28 -7.86 -1.33
C VAL A 489 -10.87 -7.58 -0.83
N CYS A 490 -10.70 -7.43 0.48
CA CYS A 490 -9.37 -7.35 1.09
C CYS A 490 -8.54 -8.61 0.82
N ALA A 491 -9.13 -9.80 0.98
CA ALA A 491 -8.47 -11.06 0.70
C ALA A 491 -8.00 -11.15 -0.76
N ALA A 492 -8.86 -10.79 -1.73
CA ALA A 492 -8.48 -10.78 -3.15
C ALA A 492 -7.42 -9.73 -3.50
N ALA A 493 -7.34 -8.61 -2.76
CA ALA A 493 -6.25 -7.65 -2.91
C ALA A 493 -4.92 -8.20 -2.40
N ILE A 494 -4.94 -8.86 -1.23
CA ILE A 494 -3.78 -9.55 -0.66
C ILE A 494 -3.31 -10.68 -1.60
N GLU A 495 -4.21 -11.51 -2.13
CA GLU A 495 -3.85 -12.58 -3.07
C GLU A 495 -3.16 -12.04 -4.34
N ARG A 496 -3.61 -10.91 -4.89
CA ARG A 496 -2.95 -10.24 -6.02
C ARG A 496 -1.54 -9.75 -5.69
N MET A 497 -1.31 -9.28 -4.45
CA MET A 497 0.03 -8.94 -3.99
C MET A 497 0.89 -10.20 -3.83
N ILE A 498 0.34 -11.33 -3.39
CA ILE A 498 1.07 -12.60 -3.32
C ILE A 498 1.50 -13.04 -4.71
N GLU A 499 0.58 -13.06 -5.69
CA GLU A 499 0.85 -13.44 -7.08
C GLU A 499 1.91 -12.56 -7.76
N LEU A 500 1.99 -11.28 -7.35
CA LEU A 500 2.96 -10.34 -7.86
C LEU A 500 4.40 -10.68 -7.42
N TYR A 501 4.59 -11.13 -6.18
CA TYR A 501 5.91 -11.36 -5.59
C TYR A 501 6.34 -12.83 -5.63
N ALA A 502 5.43 -13.77 -5.35
CA ALA A 502 5.71 -15.20 -5.36
C ALA A 502 5.44 -15.78 -6.76
N THR A 503 6.50 -16.24 -7.44
CA THR A 503 6.47 -16.74 -8.82
C THR A 503 7.09 -18.12 -8.99
#